data_AF-A0A7S3HMS1-F1
#
_entry.id   AF-A0A7S3HMS1-F1
#
_cell.length_a   1.000
_cell.length_b   1.000
_cell.length_c   1.000
_cell.angle_alpha   90.00
_cell.angle_beta   90.00
_cell.angle_gamma   90.00
#
_symmetry.space_group_name_H-M   'P 1'
#
loop_
_entity.id
_entity.type
_entity.pdbx_description
1 polymer ?
#
loop_
_entity_poly.entity_id
_entity_poly.type
_entity_poly.pdbx_seq_one_letter_code
_entity_poly.pdbx_strand_id
1 'polypeptide(L)'
;DGEAACRAAKTVQRLRRDGETRKLLVLNFRIVPLHLACVWAVPPDLEKQGTPAAKLLASFVGGMSDGERNSRLKIIPRILQGPWPVRKLVGENSPAILGKGIPISYFSSANELEISVSIAASSAAQRISRVMMRAGTAIDIELALLIEGRAEEELPEQIMGGFRVARAQLNSVRTVDPANGEGISPGPSRPAGLPST
;
A
#
# COMPACT_ATOMS: atom_id res chain seq x y z
N ASP A 1 23.58 18.24 18.20
CA ASP A 1 22.55 18.47 17.18
C ASP A 1 21.53 17.34 17.22
N GLY A 2 20.33 17.66 17.69
CA GLY A 2 19.29 16.68 17.99
C GLY A 2 18.86 15.90 16.76
N GLU A 3 18.94 14.57 16.86
CA GLU A 3 18.46 13.63 15.87
C GLU A 3 16.94 13.79 15.74
N ALA A 4 16.51 14.63 14.78
CA ALA A 4 15.10 14.87 14.54
C ALA A 4 14.44 13.54 14.16
N ALA A 5 13.65 12.99 15.09
CA ALA A 5 12.91 11.75 14.91
C ALA A 5 12.19 11.75 13.55
N CYS A 6 12.37 10.68 12.78
CA CYS A 6 11.72 10.55 11.49
C CYS A 6 10.20 10.58 11.69
N ARG A 7 9.55 11.70 11.31
CA ARG A 7 8.09 11.84 11.44
C ARG A 7 7.32 10.78 10.64
N ALA A 8 7.94 10.08 9.70
CA ALA A 8 7.30 8.96 8.98
C ALA A 8 7.20 7.68 9.82
N ALA A 9 8.04 7.51 10.85
CA ALA A 9 7.96 6.38 11.76
C ALA A 9 6.64 6.42 12.54
N LYS A 10 6.14 5.23 12.91
CA LYS A 10 4.93 5.07 13.73
C LYS A 10 3.70 5.85 13.20
N THR A 11 3.55 5.96 11.88
CA THR A 11 2.48 6.78 11.28
C THR A 11 1.09 6.35 11.73
N VAL A 12 0.82 5.05 11.79
CA VAL A 12 -0.44 4.51 12.31
C VAL A 12 -0.66 4.93 13.77
N GLN A 13 0.32 4.71 14.65
CA GLN A 13 0.21 5.05 16.07
C GLN A 13 0.03 6.56 16.28
N ARG A 14 0.69 7.39 15.48
CA ARG A 14 0.49 8.84 15.49
C ARG A 14 -0.94 9.20 15.09
N LEU A 15 -1.45 8.66 13.99
CA LEU A 15 -2.83 8.90 13.57
C LEU A 15 -3.82 8.52 14.68
N ARG A 16 -3.59 7.37 15.36
CA ARG A 16 -4.41 6.96 16.51
C ARG A 16 -4.33 7.95 17.68
N ARG A 17 -3.12 8.37 18.07
CA ARG A 17 -2.91 9.34 19.14
C ARG A 17 -3.58 10.69 18.81
N ASP A 18 -3.55 11.07 17.55
CA ASP A 18 -4.13 12.33 17.05
C ASP A 18 -5.66 12.20 16.82
N GLY A 19 -6.28 11.09 17.22
CA GLY A 19 -7.74 10.92 17.30
C GLY A 19 -8.40 10.20 16.11
N GLU A 20 -7.63 9.63 15.18
CA GLU A 20 -8.20 8.87 14.06
C GLU A 20 -8.78 7.53 14.55
N THR A 21 -10.10 7.40 14.50
CA THR A 21 -10.84 6.22 14.96
C THR A 21 -11.27 5.30 13.82
N ARG A 22 -11.21 5.75 12.56
CA ARG A 22 -11.66 4.95 11.41
C ARG A 22 -10.73 3.78 11.15
N LYS A 23 -11.25 2.76 10.46
CA LYS A 23 -10.42 1.67 9.96
C LYS A 23 -9.36 2.25 9.01
N LEU A 24 -8.10 1.86 9.17
CA LEU A 24 -7.00 2.29 8.29
C LEU A 24 -6.70 1.23 7.25
N LEU A 25 -6.58 1.65 6.01
CA LEU A 25 -6.04 0.84 4.92
C LEU A 25 -4.56 1.21 4.74
N VAL A 26 -3.68 0.24 4.93
CA VAL A 26 -2.23 0.42 4.82
C VAL A 26 -1.74 -0.37 3.61
N LEU A 27 -1.10 0.31 2.66
CA LEU A 27 -0.43 -0.33 1.53
C LEU A 27 1.06 -0.18 1.70
N ASN A 28 1.76 -1.31 1.85
CA ASN A 28 3.18 -1.37 2.15
C ASN A 28 3.93 -2.06 1.01
N PHE A 29 4.60 -1.29 0.16
CA PHE A 29 5.50 -1.82 -0.87
C PHE A 29 6.87 -2.09 -0.25
N ARG A 30 7.24 -3.37 -0.16
CA ARG A 30 8.54 -3.82 0.37
C ARG A 30 9.57 -3.90 -0.75
N ILE A 31 10.32 -2.82 -0.93
CA ILE A 31 11.33 -2.60 -1.98
C ILE A 31 12.72 -2.64 -1.35
N VAL A 32 13.15 -3.80 -0.84
CA VAL A 32 14.37 -3.95 -0.03
C VAL A 32 15.58 -3.19 -0.62
N PRO A 33 16.26 -2.32 0.16
CA PRO A 33 16.10 -2.08 1.61
C PRO A 33 15.01 -1.05 1.99
N LEU A 34 14.26 -0.53 1.03
CA LEU A 34 13.25 0.52 1.23
C LEU A 34 11.85 -0.04 1.44
N HIS A 35 11.03 0.71 2.16
CA HIS A 35 9.60 0.48 2.26
C HIS A 35 8.87 1.76 1.87
N LEU A 36 7.84 1.64 1.03
CA LEU A 36 6.91 2.73 0.75
C LEU A 36 5.54 2.35 1.33
N ALA A 37 5.16 3.05 2.40
CA ALA A 37 3.88 2.86 3.06
C ALA A 37 2.93 4.02 2.75
N CYS A 38 1.74 3.70 2.26
CA CYS A 38 0.63 4.64 2.11
C CYS A 38 -0.47 4.25 3.10
N VAL A 39 -1.02 5.24 3.80
CA VAL A 39 -2.06 5.02 4.82
C VAL A 39 -3.25 5.89 4.50
N TRP A 40 -4.42 5.26 4.35
CA TRP A 40 -5.69 5.94 4.15
C TRP A 40 -6.66 5.58 5.27
N ALA A 41 -7.46 6.55 5.70
CA ALA A 41 -8.60 6.27 6.54
C ALA A 41 -9.78 5.86 5.67
N VAL A 42 -10.35 4.70 5.93
CA VAL A 42 -11.53 4.20 5.22
C VAL A 42 -12.71 5.11 5.57
N PRO A 43 -13.45 5.63 4.58
CA PRO A 43 -14.63 6.46 4.85
C PRO A 43 -15.61 5.74 5.79
N PRO A 44 -16.22 6.45 6.75
CA PRO A 44 -17.27 5.85 7.56
C PRO A 44 -18.49 5.55 6.68
N ASP A 45 -19.34 4.64 7.17
CA ASP A 45 -20.66 4.40 6.60
C ASP A 45 -20.68 4.04 5.10
N LEU A 46 -19.67 3.33 4.59
CA LEU A 46 -19.58 2.94 3.17
C LEU A 46 -20.88 2.31 2.64
N GLU A 47 -21.51 1.44 3.42
CA GLU A 47 -22.77 0.78 3.05
C GLU A 47 -23.92 1.78 2.87
N LYS A 48 -23.95 2.87 3.64
CA LYS A 48 -24.99 3.91 3.54
C LYS A 48 -24.82 4.80 2.32
N GLN A 49 -23.62 4.87 1.73
CA GLN A 49 -23.37 5.67 0.54
C GLN A 49 -24.09 5.11 -0.69
N GLY A 50 -24.45 3.82 -0.68
CA GLY A 50 -25.28 3.20 -1.72
C GLY A 50 -24.61 3.03 -3.08
N THR A 51 -23.39 3.51 -3.29
CA THR A 51 -22.68 3.39 -4.57
C THR A 51 -22.03 2.01 -4.75
N PRO A 52 -21.91 1.52 -5.99
CA PRO A 52 -21.18 0.28 -6.30
C PRO A 52 -19.76 0.26 -5.72
N ALA A 53 -19.01 1.35 -5.90
CA ALA A 53 -17.64 1.47 -5.42
C ALA A 53 -17.53 1.46 -3.89
N ALA A 54 -18.47 2.09 -3.16
CA ALA A 54 -18.45 2.08 -1.70
C ALA A 54 -18.73 0.67 -1.15
N LYS A 55 -19.70 -0.05 -1.72
CA LYS A 55 -19.99 -1.46 -1.38
C LYS A 55 -18.80 -2.36 -1.71
N LEU A 56 -18.17 -2.18 -2.86
CA LEU A 56 -17.00 -2.94 -3.27
C LEU A 56 -15.81 -2.70 -2.33
N LEU A 57 -15.58 -1.45 -1.91
CA LEU A 57 -14.57 -1.11 -0.91
C LEU A 57 -14.88 -1.72 0.47
N ALA A 58 -16.14 -1.66 0.91
CA ALA A 58 -16.57 -2.26 2.17
C ALA A 58 -16.32 -3.77 2.18
N SER A 59 -16.71 -4.46 1.11
CA SER A 59 -16.44 -5.88 0.90
C SER A 59 -14.94 -6.17 0.89
N PHE A 60 -14.14 -5.41 0.15
CA PHE A 60 -12.69 -5.60 0.11
C PHE A 60 -12.02 -5.47 1.50
N VAL A 61 -12.42 -4.47 2.28
CA VAL A 61 -11.84 -4.16 3.60
C VAL A 61 -12.32 -5.11 4.71
N GLY A 62 -13.53 -5.65 4.60
CA GLY A 62 -14.18 -6.41 5.68
C GLY A 62 -14.65 -7.82 5.34
N GLY A 63 -15.01 -8.10 4.08
CA GLY A 63 -15.69 -9.34 3.69
C GLY A 63 -14.89 -10.30 2.80
N MET A 64 -14.02 -9.79 1.94
CA MET A 64 -13.26 -10.63 0.99
C MET A 64 -12.19 -11.47 1.67
N SER A 65 -11.99 -12.67 1.16
CA SER A 65 -10.80 -13.50 1.40
C SER A 65 -9.56 -12.91 0.71
N ASP A 66 -8.38 -13.35 1.14
CA ASP A 66 -7.12 -12.91 0.52
C ASP A 66 -7.00 -13.30 -0.95
N GLY A 67 -7.59 -14.44 -1.33
CA GLY A 67 -7.66 -14.87 -2.73
C GLY A 67 -8.49 -13.91 -3.58
N GLU A 68 -9.65 -13.50 -3.07
CA GLU A 68 -10.50 -12.50 -3.73
C GLU A 68 -9.78 -11.17 -3.86
N ARG A 69 -9.17 -10.68 -2.76
CA ARG A 69 -8.36 -9.44 -2.76
C ARG A 69 -7.24 -9.49 -3.79
N ASN A 70 -6.47 -10.59 -3.83
CA ASN A 70 -5.38 -10.78 -4.80
C ASN A 70 -5.86 -10.73 -6.23
N SER A 71 -7.05 -11.25 -6.49
CA SER A 71 -7.59 -11.30 -7.83
C SER A 71 -8.19 -9.96 -8.28
N ARG A 72 -8.47 -9.03 -7.36
CA ARG A 72 -9.20 -7.78 -7.64
C ARG A 72 -8.41 -6.49 -7.36
N LEU A 73 -7.35 -6.51 -6.54
CA LEU A 73 -6.58 -5.29 -6.26
C LEU A 73 -5.85 -4.82 -7.52
N LYS A 74 -6.29 -3.69 -8.07
CA LYS A 74 -5.86 -3.15 -9.35
C LYS A 74 -5.10 -1.84 -9.16
N ILE A 75 -4.00 -1.67 -9.90
CA ILE A 75 -3.24 -0.44 -9.97
C ILE A 75 -3.21 0.11 -11.39
N ILE A 76 -3.15 1.44 -11.50
CA ILE A 76 -2.92 2.13 -12.77
C ILE A 76 -1.72 3.06 -12.59
N PRO A 77 -0.58 2.79 -13.24
CA PRO A 77 0.57 3.68 -13.22
C PRO A 77 0.43 4.77 -14.28
N ARG A 78 0.85 5.99 -13.95
CA ARG A 78 1.03 7.10 -14.90
C ARG A 78 2.41 7.71 -14.71
N ILE A 79 3.17 7.90 -15.79
CA ILE A 79 4.52 8.46 -15.70
C ILE A 79 4.49 9.89 -16.22
N LEU A 80 4.55 10.86 -15.31
CA LEU A 80 4.61 12.27 -15.67
C LEU A 80 5.98 12.62 -16.26
N GLN A 81 7.05 12.08 -15.68
CA GLN A 81 8.42 12.27 -16.13
C GLN A 81 9.21 10.97 -16.01
N GLY A 82 10.04 10.66 -16.99
CA GLY A 82 10.87 9.46 -16.94
C GLY A 82 11.43 9.06 -18.30
N PRO A 83 12.62 8.43 -18.35
CA PRO A 83 13.19 7.90 -19.58
C PRO A 83 12.26 6.88 -20.25
N TRP A 84 12.25 6.82 -21.58
CA TRP A 84 11.41 5.90 -22.35
C TRP A 84 11.51 4.42 -21.91
N PRO A 85 12.71 3.87 -21.58
CA PRO A 85 12.80 2.49 -21.07
C PRO A 85 12.03 2.26 -19.76
N VAL A 86 11.94 3.26 -18.89
CA VAL A 86 11.17 3.18 -17.63
C VAL A 86 9.68 3.11 -17.94
N ARG A 87 9.20 3.95 -18.86
CA ARG A 87 7.80 3.99 -19.30
C ARG A 87 7.35 2.64 -19.86
N LYS A 88 8.17 2.05 -20.71
CA LYS A 88 7.92 0.72 -21.28
C LYS A 88 7.94 -0.39 -20.23
N LEU A 89 8.87 -0.33 -19.28
CA LEU A 89 9.01 -1.35 -18.23
C LEU A 89 7.84 -1.35 -17.23
N VAL A 90 7.35 -0.16 -16.87
CA VAL A 90 6.24 0.00 -15.92
C VAL A 90 4.88 -0.31 -16.57
N GLY A 91 4.77 -0.20 -17.89
CA GLY A 91 3.49 -0.31 -18.59
C GLY A 91 2.66 0.95 -18.32
N GLU A 92 3.15 2.11 -18.73
CA GLU A 92 2.46 3.38 -18.54
C GLU A 92 0.99 3.32 -19.01
N ASN A 93 0.08 3.82 -18.17
CA ASN A 93 -1.38 3.83 -18.36
C ASN A 93 -2.00 2.45 -18.59
N SER A 94 -1.30 1.37 -18.23
CA SER A 94 -1.81 0.00 -18.34
C SER A 94 -2.27 -0.50 -16.96
N PRO A 95 -3.58 -0.71 -16.75
CA PRO A 95 -4.07 -1.28 -15.50
C PRO A 95 -3.52 -2.68 -15.28
N ALA A 96 -3.19 -3.02 -14.04
CA ALA A 96 -2.70 -4.34 -13.66
C ALA A 96 -3.31 -4.81 -12.34
N ILE A 97 -3.73 -6.08 -12.30
CA ILE A 97 -4.07 -6.75 -11.04
C ILE A 97 -2.76 -7.13 -10.34
N LEU A 98 -2.49 -6.54 -9.18
CA LEU A 98 -1.24 -6.73 -8.46
C LEU A 98 -0.97 -8.19 -8.10
N GLY A 99 -2.00 -8.90 -7.60
CA GLY A 99 -1.86 -10.27 -7.11
C GLY A 99 -1.59 -11.32 -8.19
N LYS A 100 -1.66 -10.96 -9.50
CA LYS A 100 -1.32 -11.90 -10.60
C LYS A 100 0.18 -12.14 -10.75
N GLY A 101 1.02 -11.16 -10.41
CA GLY A 101 2.46 -11.22 -10.70
C GLY A 101 3.36 -10.83 -9.52
N ILE A 102 2.77 -10.41 -8.40
CA ILE A 102 3.50 -9.96 -7.22
C ILE A 102 2.85 -10.61 -5.99
N PRO A 103 3.63 -11.31 -5.15
CA PRO A 103 3.09 -11.86 -3.90
C PRO A 103 2.64 -10.74 -2.95
N ILE A 104 1.46 -10.93 -2.36
CA ILE A 104 0.84 -10.00 -1.42
C ILE A 104 0.41 -10.78 -0.19
N SER A 105 0.72 -10.23 0.99
CA SER A 105 0.22 -10.72 2.27
C SER A 105 -0.76 -9.70 2.83
N TYR A 106 -1.89 -10.15 3.37
CA TYR A 106 -2.87 -9.30 4.01
C TYR A 106 -2.84 -9.53 5.53
N PHE A 107 -2.86 -8.46 6.29
CA PHE A 107 -2.97 -8.51 7.75
C PHE A 107 -4.19 -7.72 8.16
N SER A 108 -5.26 -8.42 8.54
CA SER A 108 -6.52 -7.83 8.93
C SER A 108 -6.65 -7.80 10.45
N SER A 109 -7.03 -6.65 10.98
CA SER A 109 -7.47 -6.46 12.36
C SER A 109 -8.79 -5.70 12.38
N ALA A 110 -9.36 -5.49 13.58
CA ALA A 110 -10.59 -4.71 13.74
C ALA A 110 -10.45 -3.30 13.15
N ASN A 111 -9.31 -2.65 13.36
CA ASN A 111 -9.11 -1.24 13.01
C ASN A 111 -8.21 -1.04 11.78
N GLU A 112 -7.62 -2.09 11.21
CA GLU A 112 -6.60 -1.95 10.17
C GLU A 112 -6.68 -3.10 9.16
N LEU A 113 -6.41 -2.80 7.89
CA LEU A 113 -6.08 -3.78 6.87
C LEU A 113 -4.75 -3.37 6.26
N GLU A 114 -3.69 -4.14 6.52
CA GLU A 114 -2.41 -3.98 5.84
C GLU A 114 -2.34 -4.89 4.61
N ILE A 115 -1.92 -4.31 3.49
CA ILE A 115 -1.60 -4.97 2.22
C ILE A 115 -0.09 -4.87 2.03
N SER A 116 0.62 -5.96 2.28
CA SER A 116 2.07 -6.01 2.18
C SER A 116 2.50 -6.62 0.84
N VAL A 117 2.96 -5.76 -0.07
CA VAL A 117 3.34 -6.12 -1.43
C VAL A 117 4.84 -6.45 -1.47
N SER A 118 5.16 -7.71 -1.79
CA SER A 118 6.54 -8.21 -1.83
C SER A 118 7.20 -7.98 -3.19
N ILE A 119 7.78 -6.81 -3.39
CA ILE A 119 8.44 -6.45 -4.65
C ILE A 119 9.70 -7.29 -4.90
N ALA A 120 10.43 -7.62 -3.83
CA ALA A 120 11.61 -8.49 -3.90
C ALA A 120 11.29 -9.93 -4.36
N ALA A 121 10.03 -10.38 -4.31
CA ALA A 121 9.65 -11.73 -4.72
C ALA A 121 9.21 -11.81 -6.21
N SER A 122 9.21 -10.70 -6.94
CA SER A 122 8.79 -10.65 -8.36
C SER A 122 9.92 -10.13 -9.24
N SER A 123 10.36 -10.94 -10.21
CA SER A 123 11.46 -10.58 -11.12
C SER A 123 11.16 -9.31 -11.94
N ALA A 124 9.91 -9.11 -12.34
CA ALA A 124 9.45 -7.90 -13.01
C ALA A 124 9.52 -6.69 -12.06
N ALA A 125 9.01 -6.83 -10.84
CA ALA A 125 8.98 -5.75 -9.86
C ALA A 125 10.39 -5.38 -9.35
N GLN A 126 11.30 -6.35 -9.26
CA GLN A 126 12.72 -6.11 -8.99
C GLN A 126 13.40 -5.29 -10.09
N ARG A 127 13.06 -5.51 -11.37
CA ARG A 127 13.59 -4.69 -12.48
C ARG A 127 13.13 -3.25 -12.34
N ILE A 128 11.84 -3.04 -12.10
CA ILE A 128 11.26 -1.69 -11.88
C ILE A 128 11.97 -1.01 -10.71
N SER A 129 12.14 -1.72 -9.60
CA SER A 129 12.79 -1.18 -8.39
C SER A 129 14.23 -0.75 -8.63
N ARG A 130 15.03 -1.58 -9.32
CA ARG A 130 16.42 -1.21 -9.65
C ARG A 130 16.51 0.03 -10.52
N VAL A 131 15.57 0.20 -11.45
CA VAL A 131 15.48 1.39 -12.29
C VAL A 131 15.10 2.61 -11.45
N MET A 132 14.10 2.48 -10.57
CA MET A 132 13.69 3.55 -9.65
C MET A 132 14.84 3.97 -8.73
N MET A 133 15.59 3.02 -8.16
CA MET A 133 16.75 3.30 -7.31
C MET A 133 17.86 4.09 -8.03
N ARG A 134 18.08 3.85 -9.33
CA ARG A 134 19.14 4.51 -10.11
C ARG A 134 18.71 5.85 -10.71
N ALA A 135 17.47 5.94 -11.15
CA ALA A 135 16.95 7.08 -11.90
C ALA A 135 15.84 7.82 -11.13
N GLY A 136 15.70 7.61 -9.83
CA GLY A 136 14.60 8.14 -9.02
C GLY A 136 14.43 9.65 -9.11
N THR A 137 15.53 10.40 -9.20
CA THR A 137 15.53 11.86 -9.37
C THR A 137 15.04 12.34 -10.74
N ALA A 138 15.03 11.44 -11.74
CA ALA A 138 14.55 11.70 -13.10
C ALA A 138 13.16 11.11 -13.36
N ILE A 139 12.53 10.50 -12.34
CA ILE A 139 11.23 9.84 -12.46
C ILE A 139 10.17 10.60 -11.66
N ASP A 140 9.00 10.72 -12.25
CA ASP A 140 7.79 11.21 -11.63
C ASP A 140 6.64 10.29 -12.02
N ILE A 141 6.15 9.53 -11.03
CA ILE A 141 5.17 8.46 -11.23
C ILE A 141 4.00 8.64 -10.27
N GLU A 142 2.80 8.50 -10.81
CA GLU A 142 1.54 8.40 -10.07
C GLU A 142 1.05 6.96 -10.12
N LEU A 143 0.50 6.48 -9.00
CA LEU A 143 -0.17 5.20 -8.91
C LEU A 143 -1.57 5.44 -8.36
N ALA A 144 -2.58 5.07 -9.15
CA ALA A 144 -3.97 4.97 -8.69
C ALA A 144 -4.27 3.54 -8.27
N LEU A 145 -5.00 3.39 -7.17
CA LEU A 145 -5.49 2.13 -6.65
C LEU A 145 -7.01 2.05 -6.80
N LEU A 146 -7.48 0.88 -7.19
CA LEU A 146 -8.90 0.55 -7.28
C LEU A 146 -9.10 -0.96 -7.07
N ILE A 147 -10.35 -1.35 -6.92
CA ILE A 147 -10.76 -2.75 -6.81
C ILE A 147 -11.50 -3.10 -8.09
N GLU A 148 -11.10 -4.21 -8.71
CA GLU A 148 -11.73 -4.69 -9.95
C GLU A 148 -13.18 -5.14 -9.69
N GLY A 149 -14.11 -4.44 -10.33
CA GLY A 149 -15.49 -4.87 -10.47
C GLY A 149 -15.58 -6.01 -11.48
N ARG A 150 -16.34 -7.05 -11.14
CA ARG A 150 -16.51 -8.30 -11.90
C ARG A 150 -17.96 -8.62 -12.20
N ALA A 151 -18.90 -7.87 -11.62
CA ALA A 151 -20.32 -7.97 -11.89
C ALA A 151 -20.90 -6.57 -12.15
N GLU A 152 -22.06 -6.51 -12.80
CA GLU A 152 -22.69 -5.24 -13.21
C GLU A 152 -22.98 -4.33 -12.02
N GLU A 153 -23.40 -4.93 -10.91
CA GLU A 153 -23.66 -4.27 -9.63
C GLU A 153 -22.42 -3.69 -8.93
N GLU A 154 -21.22 -4.13 -9.36
CA GLU A 154 -19.94 -3.61 -8.87
C GLU A 154 -19.41 -2.46 -9.73
N LEU A 155 -20.09 -2.13 -10.83
CA LEU A 155 -19.70 -1.08 -11.77
C LEU A 155 -20.52 0.21 -11.61
N PRO A 156 -19.92 1.38 -11.89
CA PRO A 156 -18.51 1.56 -12.25
C PRO A 156 -17.58 1.38 -11.04
N GLU A 157 -16.46 0.68 -11.25
CA GLU A 157 -15.34 0.69 -10.33
C GLU A 157 -14.72 2.11 -10.29
N GLN A 158 -14.22 2.53 -9.12
CA GLN A 158 -13.66 3.87 -8.92
C GLN A 158 -12.29 3.81 -8.25
N ILE A 159 -11.49 4.85 -8.49
CA ILE A 159 -10.22 5.06 -7.79
C ILE A 159 -10.52 5.28 -6.30
N MET A 160 -9.99 4.41 -5.45
CA MET A 160 -10.16 4.50 -3.99
C MET A 160 -9.03 5.27 -3.30
N GLY A 161 -7.91 5.43 -3.99
CA GLY A 161 -6.76 6.17 -3.48
C GLY A 161 -5.63 6.20 -4.50
N GLY A 162 -4.59 6.96 -4.20
CA GLY A 162 -3.41 7.03 -5.03
C GLY A 162 -2.31 7.81 -4.37
N PHE A 163 -1.12 7.72 -4.94
CA PHE A 163 0.04 8.46 -4.49
C PHE A 163 0.94 8.81 -5.66
N ARG A 164 1.79 9.83 -5.46
CA ARG A 164 2.79 10.26 -6.43
C ARG A 164 4.17 10.19 -5.80
N VAL A 165 5.12 9.63 -6.53
CA VAL A 165 6.54 9.67 -6.18
C VAL A 165 7.22 10.57 -7.21
N ALA A 166 7.59 11.78 -6.79
CA ALA A 166 8.22 12.77 -7.66
C ALA A 166 9.69 12.95 -7.30
N ARG A 167 10.58 12.69 -8.27
CA ARG A 167 12.02 12.98 -8.21
C ARG A 167 12.69 12.51 -6.92
N ALA A 168 12.40 11.27 -6.51
CA ALA A 168 12.83 10.74 -5.22
C ALA A 168 14.36 10.51 -5.17
N GLN A 169 15.02 11.09 -4.16
CA GLN A 169 16.43 10.84 -3.85
C GLN A 169 16.57 9.59 -2.97
N LEU A 170 16.47 8.41 -3.59
CA LEU A 170 16.42 7.13 -2.88
C LEU A 170 17.74 6.72 -2.22
N ASN A 171 18.85 7.41 -2.50
CA ASN A 171 20.14 7.25 -1.84
C ASN A 171 20.28 8.04 -0.52
N SER A 172 19.29 8.89 -0.20
CA SER A 172 19.28 9.73 1.02
C SER A 172 18.28 9.25 2.07
N VAL A 173 17.71 8.05 1.89
CA VAL A 173 16.67 7.51 2.78
C VAL A 173 17.28 7.18 4.14
N ARG A 174 16.59 7.60 5.20
CA ARG A 174 16.99 7.34 6.57
C ARG A 174 16.50 5.97 7.02
N THR A 175 17.34 5.27 7.77
CA THR A 175 16.92 4.07 8.50
C THR A 175 15.93 4.48 9.59
N VAL A 176 14.83 3.75 9.72
CA VAL A 176 13.90 3.88 10.85
C VAL A 176 14.16 2.70 11.77
N ASP A 177 14.62 2.98 12.99
CA ASP A 177 14.71 1.96 14.03
C ASP A 177 13.30 1.71 14.60
N PRO A 178 12.75 0.50 14.48
CA PRO A 178 11.45 0.16 15.03
C PRO A 178 11.42 0.17 16.57
N ALA A 179 12.55 0.01 17.26
CA ALA A 179 12.65 -0.07 18.73
C ALA A 179 12.81 1.31 19.40
N ASN A 180 13.43 2.29 18.73
CA ASN A 180 13.77 3.60 19.32
C ASN A 180 12.75 4.71 19.06
N GLY A 181 11.58 4.40 18.49
CA GLY A 181 10.42 5.24 18.72
C GLY A 181 9.93 4.98 20.14
N GLU A 182 9.98 5.96 21.02
CA GLU A 182 9.82 5.82 22.47
C GLU A 182 8.67 4.87 22.94
N GLY A 183 9.01 4.06 23.95
CA GLY A 183 8.17 3.41 24.96
C GLY A 183 6.78 2.93 24.56
N ILE A 184 6.65 1.65 24.17
CA ILE A 184 5.39 0.90 24.28
C ILE A 184 5.75 -0.46 24.89
N SER A 185 5.27 -0.75 26.10
CA SER A 185 5.31 -2.11 26.64
C SER A 185 4.58 -3.03 25.65
N PRO A 186 5.07 -4.25 25.39
CA PRO A 186 4.37 -5.17 24.51
C PRO A 186 2.91 -5.28 24.95
N GLY A 187 1.98 -4.94 24.05
CA GLY A 187 0.57 -5.31 24.22
C GLY A 187 0.47 -6.83 24.44
N PRO A 188 -0.61 -7.32 25.06
CA PRO A 188 -0.68 -8.68 25.57
C PRO A 188 -0.25 -9.67 24.49
N SER A 189 0.74 -10.49 24.85
CA SER A 189 1.33 -11.51 23.98
C SER A 189 0.24 -12.38 23.36
N ARG A 190 0.43 -12.69 22.07
CA ARG A 190 -0.35 -13.65 21.30
C ARG A 190 -0.63 -14.91 22.15
N PRO A 191 -1.87 -15.41 22.24
CA PRO A 191 -2.15 -16.66 22.93
C PRO A 191 -1.27 -17.76 22.34
N ALA A 192 -0.55 -18.48 23.19
CA ALA A 192 0.20 -19.66 22.79
C ALA A 192 -0.81 -20.73 22.32
N GLY A 193 -0.71 -21.18 21.06
CA GLY A 193 -1.53 -22.31 20.59
C GLY A 193 -1.93 -22.35 19.13
N LEU A 194 -1.59 -21.38 18.27
CA LEU A 194 -1.90 -21.49 16.84
C LEU A 194 -0.72 -22.12 16.07
N PRO A 195 -0.95 -23.21 15.30
CA PRO A 195 0.09 -23.87 14.54
C PRO A 195 0.66 -22.95 13.46
N SER A 196 1.97 -23.08 13.21
CA SER A 196 2.69 -22.43 12.14
C SER A 196 2.22 -22.95 10.78
N THR A 197 1.72 -22.05 9.94
CA THR A 197 1.68 -22.23 8.48
C THR A 197 2.90 -21.58 7.85
#